data_AF-A0A8H8UHY8-F1
#
_entry.id   AF-A0A8H8UHY8-F1
#
_cell.length_a   1.000
_cell.length_b   1.000
_cell.length_c   1.000
_cell.angle_alpha   90.00
_cell.angle_beta   90.00
_cell.angle_gamma   90.00
#
_symmetry.space_group_name_H-M   'P 1'
#
loop_
_entity.id
_entity.type
_entity.pdbx_description
1 polymer ?
#
loop_
_entity_poly.entity_id
_entity_poly.type
_entity_poly.pdbx_seq_one_letter_code
_entity_poly.pdbx_strand_id
1 'polypeptide(L)'
;MSRHSDSSRQRSHQARSTDQEPEDLVEQVKSIVTLLYEVVSSRPHEWEAYVPSARSAMTALNQIRFFSDPQRYAEQVWILHGIQDFAYHDADSGCIRDMAEWCQTAWLRILRNHPENVETLTGLGRNWLQRSQATLARIHREEDNDSSSQGSGHLSDNDTDQNSDDHDIASPPSDPRRQGPLYVEARGCLQPAVDFYERAVRSADALGSTTGDLLALAAESQMSLGNVTGPPGDERHFSHAIRYLRRAEETPGYTLSIYLQQYLNDYGRYVS
;
A
#
# COMPACT_ATOMS: atom_id res chain seq x y z
N MET A 1 -40.19 -31.51 -68.86
CA MET A 1 -39.41 -30.27 -69.13
C MET A 1 -39.29 -29.54 -67.79
N SER A 2 -38.15 -29.66 -67.11
CA SER A 2 -37.10 -28.61 -67.00
C SER A 2 -37.64 -27.32 -66.36
N ARG A 3 -37.08 -26.69 -65.32
CA ARG A 3 -35.77 -26.76 -64.66
C ARG A 3 -35.75 -25.72 -63.51
N HIS A 4 -34.97 -25.97 -62.45
CA HIS A 4 -34.22 -25.00 -61.60
C HIS A 4 -34.99 -23.98 -60.74
N SER A 5 -34.57 -23.59 -59.53
CA SER A 5 -33.43 -23.94 -58.68
C SER A 5 -33.67 -23.37 -57.28
N ASP A 6 -33.19 -24.09 -56.27
CA ASP A 6 -32.98 -23.66 -54.89
C ASP A 6 -32.25 -22.32 -54.77
N SER A 7 -32.69 -21.49 -53.81
CA SER A 7 -31.86 -20.46 -53.19
C SER A 7 -32.33 -20.24 -51.74
N SER A 8 -32.10 -21.25 -50.91
CA SER A 8 -31.99 -21.10 -49.47
C SER A 8 -30.70 -20.33 -49.15
N ARG A 9 -30.81 -19.02 -48.91
CA ARG A 9 -29.71 -18.24 -48.33
C ARG A 9 -29.58 -18.63 -46.86
N GLN A 10 -28.75 -19.64 -46.60
CA GLN A 10 -28.04 -19.84 -45.35
C GLN A 10 -27.32 -18.54 -44.99
N ARG A 11 -27.89 -17.77 -44.07
CA ARG A 11 -27.15 -16.74 -43.37
C ARG A 11 -26.34 -17.46 -42.31
N SER A 12 -25.04 -17.52 -42.56
CA SER A 12 -24.03 -18.16 -41.75
C SER A 12 -24.21 -17.83 -40.27
N HIS A 13 -24.37 -18.89 -39.48
CA HIS A 13 -24.03 -18.88 -38.07
C HIS A 13 -22.58 -18.43 -37.93
N GLN A 14 -22.38 -17.16 -37.61
CA GLN A 14 -21.18 -16.72 -36.91
C GLN A 14 -21.55 -16.54 -35.45
N ALA A 15 -21.98 -17.64 -34.84
CA ALA A 15 -21.87 -17.80 -33.40
C ALA A 15 -20.37 -17.92 -33.13
N ARG A 16 -19.74 -16.78 -32.84
CA ARG A 16 -18.38 -16.75 -32.30
C ARG A 16 -18.48 -17.40 -30.92
N SER A 17 -18.24 -18.70 -30.88
CA SER A 17 -18.10 -19.48 -29.66
C SER A 17 -16.91 -18.93 -28.90
N THR A 18 -17.20 -18.19 -27.85
CA THR A 18 -16.30 -17.93 -26.72
C THR A 18 -17.16 -17.97 -25.46
N ASP A 19 -17.93 -19.05 -25.26
CA ASP A 19 -18.28 -19.45 -23.91
C ASP A 19 -17.04 -20.18 -23.38
N GLN A 20 -15.97 -19.42 -23.14
CA GLN A 20 -14.85 -19.91 -22.37
C GLN A 20 -15.37 -20.06 -20.95
N GLU A 21 -15.27 -21.26 -20.37
CA GLU A 21 -15.84 -21.49 -19.06
C GLU A 21 -15.20 -20.53 -18.05
N PRO A 22 -15.97 -20.05 -17.05
CA PRO A 22 -15.47 -19.08 -16.08
C PRO A 22 -14.22 -19.60 -15.34
N GLU A 23 -14.05 -20.92 -15.23
CA GLU A 23 -12.88 -21.53 -14.60
C GLU A 23 -11.63 -21.47 -15.50
N ASP A 24 -11.77 -21.69 -16.80
CA ASP A 24 -10.66 -21.55 -17.76
C ASP A 24 -10.10 -20.12 -17.76
N LEU A 25 -11.00 -19.13 -17.64
CA LEU A 25 -10.61 -17.73 -17.51
C LEU A 25 -9.82 -17.47 -16.22
N VAL A 26 -10.17 -18.12 -15.13
CA VAL A 26 -9.49 -17.94 -13.84
C VAL A 26 -8.10 -18.57 -13.87
N GLU A 27 -7.95 -19.77 -14.44
CA GLU A 27 -6.64 -20.42 -14.59
C GLU A 27 -5.71 -19.62 -15.52
N GLN A 28 -6.27 -19.02 -16.58
CA GLN A 28 -5.52 -18.08 -17.42
C GLN A 28 -5.07 -16.85 -16.62
N VAL A 29 -5.95 -16.27 -15.80
CA VAL A 29 -5.62 -15.14 -14.93
C VAL A 29 -4.53 -15.52 -13.93
N LYS A 30 -4.60 -16.69 -13.29
CA LYS A 30 -3.55 -17.15 -12.36
C LYS A 30 -2.20 -17.30 -13.04
N SER A 31 -2.19 -17.79 -14.27
CA SER A 31 -0.97 -17.87 -15.08
C SER A 31 -0.37 -16.49 -15.35
N ILE A 32 -1.22 -15.49 -15.67
CA ILE A 32 -0.79 -14.10 -15.82
C ILE A 32 -0.25 -13.56 -14.50
N VAL A 33 -0.95 -13.73 -13.39
CA VAL A 33 -0.50 -13.23 -12.07
C VAL A 33 0.84 -13.84 -11.66
N THR A 34 1.05 -15.13 -11.91
CA THR A 34 2.35 -15.79 -11.67
C THR A 34 3.47 -15.14 -12.46
N LEU A 35 3.21 -14.82 -13.74
CA LEU A 35 4.16 -14.10 -14.60
C LEU A 35 4.43 -12.68 -14.09
N LEU A 36 3.41 -11.96 -13.61
CA LEU A 36 3.60 -10.63 -13.03
C LEU A 36 4.51 -10.67 -11.79
N TYR A 37 4.33 -11.65 -10.90
CA TYR A 37 5.23 -11.85 -9.74
C TYR A 37 6.68 -12.12 -10.16
N GLU A 38 6.90 -12.95 -11.19
CA GLU A 38 8.24 -13.21 -11.72
C GLU A 38 8.89 -11.92 -12.25
N VAL A 39 8.13 -11.09 -12.97
CA VAL A 39 8.62 -9.83 -13.51
C VAL A 39 9.02 -8.87 -12.38
N VAL A 40 8.17 -8.68 -11.37
CA VAL A 40 8.48 -7.80 -10.23
C VAL A 40 9.72 -8.27 -9.46
N SER A 41 9.84 -9.59 -9.24
CA SER A 41 10.93 -10.16 -8.43
C SER A 41 12.27 -10.24 -9.16
N SER A 42 12.27 -10.51 -10.46
CA SER A 42 13.50 -10.90 -11.19
C SER A 42 13.88 -9.93 -12.30
N ARG A 43 12.89 -9.27 -12.92
CA ARG A 43 13.09 -8.40 -14.09
C ARG A 43 12.26 -7.11 -13.97
N PRO A 44 12.38 -6.35 -12.86
CA PRO A 44 11.49 -5.23 -12.58
C PRO A 44 11.54 -4.15 -13.66
N HIS A 45 12.65 -4.01 -14.39
CA HIS A 45 12.80 -3.05 -15.50
C HIS A 45 11.95 -3.37 -16.73
N GLU A 46 11.42 -4.59 -16.86
CA GLU A 46 10.60 -5.02 -18.00
C GLU A 46 9.09 -4.87 -17.75
N TRP A 47 8.68 -4.36 -16.59
CA TRP A 47 7.29 -4.30 -16.14
C TRP A 47 6.32 -3.72 -17.20
N GLU A 48 6.75 -2.68 -17.93
CA GLU A 48 5.89 -1.96 -18.88
C GLU A 48 5.34 -2.88 -19.98
N ALA A 49 6.12 -3.87 -20.41
CA ALA A 49 5.71 -4.84 -21.43
C ALA A 49 4.55 -5.75 -20.97
N TYR A 50 4.34 -5.89 -19.65
CA TYR A 50 3.36 -6.79 -19.06
C TYR A 50 2.07 -6.07 -18.60
N VAL A 51 2.03 -4.74 -18.70
CA VAL A 51 0.84 -3.93 -18.39
C VAL A 51 -0.40 -4.37 -19.17
N PRO A 52 -0.35 -4.65 -20.48
CA PRO A 52 -1.53 -5.12 -21.22
C PRO A 52 -2.07 -6.46 -20.69
N SER A 53 -1.18 -7.37 -20.29
CA SER A 53 -1.56 -8.68 -19.73
C SER A 53 -2.27 -8.53 -18.40
N ALA A 54 -1.76 -7.68 -17.51
CA ALA A 54 -2.40 -7.36 -16.23
C ALA A 54 -3.79 -6.75 -16.43
N ARG A 55 -3.95 -5.79 -17.35
CA ARG A 55 -5.26 -5.20 -17.69
C ARG A 55 -6.24 -6.22 -18.28
N SER A 56 -5.75 -7.15 -19.11
CA SER A 56 -6.55 -8.26 -19.63
C SER A 56 -7.06 -9.15 -18.49
N ALA A 57 -6.21 -9.49 -17.52
CA ALA A 57 -6.59 -10.26 -16.36
C ALA A 57 -7.66 -9.56 -15.50
N MET A 58 -7.47 -8.28 -15.20
CA MET A 58 -8.46 -7.46 -14.49
C MET A 58 -9.82 -7.44 -15.21
N THR A 59 -9.79 -7.32 -16.54
CA THR A 59 -10.99 -7.31 -17.37
C THR A 59 -11.74 -8.64 -17.30
N ALA A 60 -11.02 -9.76 -17.43
CA ALA A 60 -11.60 -11.10 -17.31
C ALA A 60 -12.27 -11.33 -15.94
N LEU A 61 -11.58 -10.96 -14.85
CA LEU A 61 -12.12 -11.09 -13.48
C LEU A 61 -13.37 -10.23 -13.26
N ASN A 62 -13.42 -9.03 -13.84
CA ASN A 62 -14.58 -8.16 -13.76
C ASN A 62 -15.78 -8.75 -14.52
N GLN A 63 -15.56 -9.35 -15.69
CA GLN A 63 -16.61 -9.95 -16.50
C GLN A 63 -17.33 -11.09 -15.76
N ILE A 64 -16.57 -11.96 -15.09
CA ILE A 64 -17.13 -13.09 -14.33
C ILE A 64 -17.55 -12.72 -12.90
N ARG A 65 -17.46 -11.43 -12.52
CA ARG A 65 -17.75 -10.93 -11.16
C ARG A 65 -17.00 -11.71 -10.07
N PHE A 66 -15.73 -12.03 -10.33
CA PHE A 66 -14.92 -12.94 -9.51
C PHE A 66 -14.92 -12.58 -8.01
N PHE A 67 -14.79 -11.29 -7.69
CA PHE A 67 -14.75 -10.78 -6.30
C PHE A 67 -16.12 -10.70 -5.60
N SER A 68 -17.19 -11.13 -6.27
CA SER A 68 -18.52 -11.27 -5.64
C SER A 68 -18.74 -12.64 -5.02
N ASP A 69 -17.89 -13.63 -5.30
CA ASP A 69 -18.05 -15.01 -4.82
C ASP A 69 -17.25 -15.24 -3.51
N PRO A 70 -17.91 -15.37 -2.34
CA PRO A 70 -17.20 -15.59 -1.08
C PRO A 70 -16.46 -16.93 -1.00
N GLN A 71 -16.79 -17.91 -1.84
CA GLN A 71 -16.17 -19.24 -1.80
C GLN A 71 -14.74 -19.25 -2.34
N ARG A 72 -14.37 -18.24 -3.14
CA ARG A 72 -13.05 -18.12 -3.78
C ARG A 72 -12.08 -17.22 -3.03
N TYR A 73 -12.32 -17.01 -1.74
CA TYR A 73 -11.58 -16.06 -0.90
C TYR A 73 -10.05 -16.19 -1.04
N ALA A 74 -9.51 -17.41 -0.91
CA ALA A 74 -8.07 -17.64 -0.98
C ALA A 74 -7.47 -17.23 -2.35
N GLU A 75 -8.18 -17.52 -3.44
CA GLU A 75 -7.75 -17.16 -4.79
C GLU A 75 -7.86 -15.64 -5.02
N GLN A 76 -8.91 -15.01 -4.50
CA GLN A 76 -9.10 -13.56 -4.56
C GLN A 76 -7.96 -12.81 -3.88
N VAL A 77 -7.60 -13.22 -2.67
CA VAL A 77 -6.47 -12.66 -1.93
C VAL A 77 -5.17 -12.83 -2.72
N TRP A 78 -4.89 -14.04 -3.20
CA TRP A 78 -3.63 -14.33 -3.90
C TRP A 78 -3.50 -13.54 -5.21
N ILE A 79 -4.58 -13.45 -6.00
CA ILE A 79 -4.65 -12.64 -7.22
C ILE A 79 -4.43 -11.16 -6.90
N LEU A 80 -5.07 -10.64 -5.85
CA LEU A 80 -4.96 -9.24 -5.50
C LEU A 80 -3.57 -8.85 -5.05
N HIS A 81 -2.90 -9.69 -4.26
CA HIS A 81 -1.49 -9.44 -3.91
C HIS A 81 -0.61 -9.34 -5.16
N GLY A 82 -0.81 -10.21 -6.15
CA GLY A 82 0.07 -10.21 -7.33
C GLY A 82 -0.16 -9.04 -8.26
N ILE A 83 -1.42 -8.66 -8.46
CA ILE A 83 -1.74 -7.47 -9.25
C ILE A 83 -1.32 -6.19 -8.50
N GLN A 84 -1.49 -6.15 -7.17
CA GLN A 84 -1.08 -5.00 -6.35
C GLN A 84 0.44 -4.84 -6.35
N ASP A 85 1.20 -5.92 -6.14
CA ASP A 85 2.66 -5.87 -6.13
C ASP A 85 3.20 -5.44 -7.50
N PHE A 86 2.55 -5.85 -8.59
CA PHE A 86 2.86 -5.36 -9.92
C PHE A 86 2.47 -3.88 -10.14
N ALA A 87 1.32 -3.45 -9.62
CA ALA A 87 0.88 -2.06 -9.69
C ALA A 87 1.85 -1.11 -8.98
N TYR A 88 2.51 -1.58 -7.93
CA TYR A 88 3.51 -0.87 -7.13
C TYR A 88 4.93 -1.43 -7.31
N HIS A 89 5.28 -1.88 -8.52
CA HIS A 89 6.61 -2.43 -8.84
C HIS A 89 7.78 -1.49 -8.45
N ASP A 90 7.55 -0.18 -8.48
CA ASP A 90 8.44 0.85 -7.96
C ASP A 90 7.59 1.91 -7.23
N ALA A 91 7.29 1.63 -5.96
CA ALA A 91 6.38 2.44 -5.14
C ALA A 91 6.91 3.87 -4.90
N ASP A 92 8.23 4.09 -4.93
CA ASP A 92 8.87 5.39 -4.72
C ASP A 92 8.74 6.30 -5.95
N SER A 93 8.70 5.71 -7.15
CA SER A 93 8.45 6.42 -8.41
C SER A 93 6.96 6.60 -8.71
N GLY A 94 6.08 5.81 -8.10
CA GLY A 94 4.64 5.91 -8.27
C GLY A 94 3.94 4.56 -8.34
N CYS A 95 2.86 4.51 -9.11
CA CYS A 95 2.11 3.27 -9.34
C CYS A 95 1.41 3.29 -10.70
N ILE A 96 1.02 2.11 -11.16
CA ILE A 96 0.10 1.96 -12.28
C ILE A 96 -1.31 2.26 -11.78
N ARG A 97 -1.71 3.54 -11.87
CA ARG A 97 -2.89 4.10 -11.19
C ARG A 97 -4.17 3.29 -11.37
N ASP A 98 -4.50 2.88 -12.59
CA ASP A 98 -5.75 2.14 -12.86
C ASP A 98 -5.77 0.76 -12.19
N MET A 99 -4.62 0.11 -12.06
CA MET A 99 -4.48 -1.17 -11.36
C MET A 99 -4.57 -0.99 -9.85
N ALA A 100 -3.90 0.02 -9.31
CA ALA A 100 -3.94 0.36 -7.89
C ALA A 100 -5.37 0.66 -7.41
N GLU A 101 -6.11 1.49 -8.16
CA GLU A 101 -7.53 1.82 -7.89
C GLU A 101 -8.44 0.59 -7.98
N TRP A 102 -8.16 -0.31 -8.94
CA TRP A 102 -8.90 -1.56 -9.08
C TRP A 102 -8.64 -2.51 -7.90
N CYS A 103 -7.38 -2.70 -7.49
CA CYS A 103 -7.01 -3.51 -6.33
C CYS A 103 -7.71 -2.99 -5.06
N GLN A 104 -7.69 -1.69 -4.84
CA GLN A 104 -8.38 -1.06 -3.71
C GLN A 104 -9.89 -1.35 -3.73
N THR A 105 -10.53 -1.20 -4.89
CA THR A 105 -11.96 -1.47 -5.05
C THR A 105 -12.30 -2.94 -4.78
N ALA A 106 -11.46 -3.86 -5.26
CA ALA A 106 -11.63 -5.29 -5.06
C ALA A 106 -11.43 -5.68 -3.60
N TRP A 107 -10.39 -5.17 -2.93
CA TRP A 107 -10.19 -5.37 -1.49
C TRP A 107 -11.37 -4.87 -0.66
N LEU A 108 -11.88 -3.66 -0.95
CA LEU A 108 -13.06 -3.12 -0.26
C LEU A 108 -14.31 -3.97 -0.49
N ARG A 109 -14.42 -4.66 -1.63
CA ARG A 109 -15.51 -5.61 -1.89
C ARG A 109 -15.35 -6.87 -1.03
N ILE A 110 -14.15 -7.43 -0.93
CA ILE A 110 -13.85 -8.58 -0.05
C ILE A 110 -14.11 -8.21 1.42
N LEU A 111 -13.69 -7.01 1.85
CA LEU A 111 -13.87 -6.53 3.22
C LEU A 111 -15.35 -6.50 3.64
N ARG A 112 -16.29 -6.22 2.73
CA ARG A 112 -17.73 -6.24 3.04
C ARG A 112 -18.21 -7.63 3.47
N ASN A 113 -17.62 -8.69 2.92
CA ASN A 113 -17.96 -10.08 3.25
C ASN A 113 -17.10 -10.60 4.42
N HIS A 114 -15.90 -10.04 4.61
CA HIS A 114 -14.92 -10.48 5.61
C HIS A 114 -14.34 -9.29 6.39
N PRO A 115 -15.15 -8.60 7.22
CA PRO A 115 -14.79 -7.29 7.79
C PRO A 115 -13.62 -7.34 8.79
N GLU A 116 -13.45 -8.46 9.49
CA GLU A 116 -12.44 -8.66 10.53
C GLU A 116 -11.41 -9.73 10.13
N ASN A 117 -11.34 -10.07 8.84
CA ASN A 117 -10.34 -11.02 8.37
C ASN A 117 -8.96 -10.33 8.30
N VAL A 118 -7.99 -10.92 9.00
CA VAL A 118 -6.62 -10.42 9.15
C VAL A 118 -5.97 -10.18 7.80
N GLU A 119 -6.08 -11.12 6.87
CA GLU A 119 -5.42 -11.06 5.57
C GLU A 119 -6.02 -9.95 4.68
N THR A 120 -7.35 -9.80 4.68
CA THR A 120 -8.05 -8.72 3.97
C THR A 120 -7.66 -7.35 4.51
N LEU A 121 -7.61 -7.20 5.84
CA LEU A 121 -7.21 -5.96 6.50
C LEU A 121 -5.74 -5.63 6.22
N THR A 122 -4.87 -6.64 6.26
CA THR A 122 -3.44 -6.51 5.94
C THR A 122 -3.23 -6.08 4.49
N GLY A 123 -3.94 -6.68 3.54
CA GLY A 123 -3.89 -6.30 2.12
C GLY A 123 -4.30 -4.85 1.87
N LEU A 124 -5.36 -4.37 2.54
CA LEU A 124 -5.78 -2.96 2.51
C LEU A 124 -4.76 -2.02 3.14
N GLY A 125 -4.22 -2.38 4.31
CA GLY A 125 -3.16 -1.63 4.97
C GLY A 125 -1.96 -1.45 4.03
N ARG A 126 -1.54 -2.54 3.38
CA ARG A 126 -0.43 -2.54 2.41
C ARG A 126 -0.72 -1.67 1.20
N ASN A 127 -1.94 -1.75 0.65
CA ASN A 127 -2.37 -0.93 -0.48
C ASN A 127 -2.24 0.57 -0.17
N TRP A 128 -2.73 1.00 0.99
CA TRP A 128 -2.65 2.39 1.42
C TRP A 128 -1.24 2.85 1.75
N LEU A 129 -0.44 1.99 2.39
CA LEU A 129 0.96 2.26 2.66
C LEU A 129 1.76 2.43 1.36
N GLN A 130 1.64 1.50 0.41
CA GLN A 130 2.28 1.58 -0.91
C GLN A 130 1.87 2.84 -1.66
N ARG A 131 0.60 3.23 -1.59
CA ARG A 131 0.10 4.47 -2.20
C ARG A 131 0.77 5.74 -1.67
N SER A 132 1.24 5.73 -0.42
CA SER A 132 1.90 6.88 0.19
C SER A 132 3.38 7.02 -0.21
N GLN A 133 4.03 5.96 -0.69
CA GLN A 133 5.48 5.90 -0.85
C GLN A 133 6.02 6.95 -1.81
N ALA A 134 5.41 7.13 -2.99
CA ALA A 134 5.83 8.16 -3.94
C ALA A 134 5.77 9.58 -3.36
N THR A 135 4.79 9.86 -2.49
CA THR A 135 4.67 11.15 -1.81
C THR A 135 5.71 11.28 -0.71
N LEU A 136 5.98 10.23 0.06
CA LEU A 136 7.06 10.20 1.05
C LEU A 136 8.43 10.42 0.40
N ALA A 137 8.70 9.74 -0.71
CA ALA A 137 9.93 9.91 -1.48
C ALA A 137 10.10 11.34 -2.00
N ARG A 138 9.01 12.03 -2.36
CA ARG A 138 9.04 13.46 -2.73
C ARG A 138 9.35 14.36 -1.55
N ILE A 139 8.74 14.11 -0.38
CA ILE A 139 9.04 14.85 0.85
C ILE A 139 10.53 14.74 1.16
N HIS A 140 11.08 13.52 1.21
CA HIS A 140 12.50 13.29 1.48
C HIS A 140 13.41 14.04 0.50
N ARG A 141 13.09 14.02 -0.80
CA ARG A 141 13.85 14.77 -1.82
C ARG A 141 13.79 16.28 -1.65
N GLU A 142 12.68 16.85 -1.17
CA GLU A 142 12.58 18.28 -0.89
C GLU A 142 13.38 18.66 0.37
N GLU A 143 13.35 17.84 1.41
CA GLU A 143 14.11 18.06 2.65
C GLU A 143 15.62 17.96 2.48
N ASP A 144 16.09 17.02 1.65
CA ASP A 144 17.51 16.86 1.31
C ASP A 144 18.04 18.07 0.54
N ASN A 145 17.22 18.62 -0.37
CA ASN A 145 17.57 19.80 -1.16
C ASN A 145 17.64 21.07 -0.29
N ASP A 146 16.70 21.25 0.64
CA ASP A 146 16.68 22.41 1.54
C ASP A 146 17.90 22.45 2.48
N SER A 147 18.38 21.27 2.90
CA SER A 147 19.56 21.12 3.76
C SER A 147 20.87 21.58 3.09
N SER A 148 20.91 21.65 1.76
CA SER A 148 22.08 22.08 0.99
C SER A 148 22.20 23.61 0.80
N SER A 149 21.20 24.39 1.25
CA SER A 149 21.11 25.84 0.99
C SER A 149 21.46 26.76 2.17
N GLN A 150 21.73 26.23 3.38
CA GLN A 150 22.13 27.02 4.55
C GLN A 150 23.64 27.30 4.65
N GLY A 151 24.34 27.25 3.51
CA GLY A 151 25.80 27.43 3.41
C GLY A 151 26.21 28.75 2.76
N SER A 152 25.59 29.88 3.08
CA SER A 152 26.16 31.19 2.73
C SER A 152 25.64 32.27 3.69
N GLY A 153 26.49 32.64 4.63
CA GLY A 153 26.21 33.68 5.60
C GLY A 153 26.07 35.06 4.97
N HIS A 154 25.21 35.87 5.58
CA HIS A 154 25.52 37.27 5.75
C HIS A 154 25.05 37.71 7.14
N LEU A 155 26.04 38.11 7.94
CA LEU A 155 25.90 38.82 9.19
C LEU A 155 25.15 40.12 8.94
N SER A 156 24.10 40.38 9.71
CA SER A 156 23.57 41.72 9.97
C SER A 156 23.05 41.77 11.41
N ASP A 157 24.00 42.03 12.28
CA ASP A 157 23.93 42.90 13.46
C ASP A 157 22.61 43.69 13.61
N ASN A 158 21.88 43.44 14.69
CA ASN A 158 21.21 44.51 15.42
C ASN A 158 20.87 44.09 16.86
N ASP A 159 21.57 44.71 17.81
CA ASP A 159 21.24 44.84 19.22
C ASP A 159 19.78 45.30 19.41
N THR A 160 19.02 44.63 20.29
CA THR A 160 18.27 45.33 21.36
C THR A 160 17.96 44.37 22.51
N ASP A 161 18.38 44.81 23.69
CA ASP A 161 18.24 44.19 25.01
C ASP A 161 16.87 44.53 25.65
N GLN A 162 16.32 43.62 26.48
CA GLN A 162 15.50 43.83 27.70
C GLN A 162 14.26 42.90 27.88
N ASN A 163 14.38 42.04 28.90
CA ASN A 163 13.44 41.62 29.97
C ASN A 163 11.92 41.55 29.70
N SER A 164 11.33 40.36 29.92
CA SER A 164 10.58 40.04 31.16
C SER A 164 9.90 38.66 31.08
N ASP A 165 9.81 37.99 32.24
CA ASP A 165 9.12 36.73 32.54
C ASP A 165 7.73 36.60 31.89
N ASP A 166 7.47 35.47 31.22
CA ASP A 166 6.25 34.69 31.47
C ASP A 166 6.44 33.22 31.06
N HIS A 167 5.91 32.35 31.92
CA HIS A 167 6.12 30.91 31.91
C HIS A 167 5.08 30.23 31.01
N ASP A 168 5.02 30.58 29.74
CA ASP A 168 4.23 29.82 28.76
C ASP A 168 5.09 28.71 28.16
N ILE A 169 4.89 27.47 28.65
CA ILE A 169 5.30 26.26 27.92
C ILE A 169 4.36 26.15 26.72
N ALA A 170 4.54 27.05 25.75
CA ALA A 170 3.97 26.91 24.44
C ALA A 170 4.62 25.67 23.83
N SER A 171 3.81 24.64 23.56
CA SER A 171 4.19 23.54 22.69
C SER A 171 4.91 24.14 21.47
N PRO A 172 6.08 23.59 21.07
CA PRO A 172 6.79 24.13 19.92
C PRO A 172 5.80 24.23 18.75
N PRO A 173 5.75 25.37 18.02
CA PRO A 173 4.84 25.52 16.91
C PRO A 173 5.04 24.35 15.96
N SER A 174 3.95 23.67 15.61
CA SER A 174 3.93 22.56 14.67
C SER A 174 4.76 22.94 13.45
N ASP A 175 5.87 22.22 13.22
CA ASP A 175 6.88 22.56 12.21
C ASP A 175 6.17 23.00 10.91
N PRO A 176 6.22 24.29 10.53
CA PRO A 176 5.49 24.81 9.38
C PRO A 176 5.86 24.05 8.09
N ARG A 177 7.05 23.45 8.04
CA ARG A 177 7.50 22.59 6.94
C ARG A 177 6.62 21.35 6.76
N ARG A 178 6.12 20.79 7.86
CA ARG A 178 5.26 19.58 7.88
C ARG A 178 3.77 19.86 7.63
N GLN A 179 3.42 21.08 7.24
CA GLN A 179 2.05 21.49 6.93
C GLN A 179 1.79 21.63 5.43
N GLY A 180 2.81 21.43 4.60
CA GLY A 180 2.72 21.57 3.15
C GLY A 180 1.80 20.55 2.46
N PRO A 181 1.45 20.78 1.17
CA PRO A 181 0.53 19.92 0.43
C PRO A 181 0.95 18.44 0.41
N LEU A 182 2.25 18.15 0.31
CA LEU A 182 2.77 16.78 0.31
C LEU A 182 2.52 16.07 1.63
N TYR A 183 2.70 16.76 2.75
CA TYR A 183 2.43 16.22 4.08
C TYR A 183 0.94 15.96 4.31
N VAL A 184 0.07 16.80 3.75
CA VAL A 184 -1.39 16.55 3.77
C VAL A 184 -1.72 15.32 2.94
N GLU A 185 -1.18 15.20 1.74
CA GLU A 185 -1.39 14.05 0.85
C GLU A 185 -0.88 12.74 1.47
N ALA A 186 0.34 12.75 2.04
CA ALA A 186 0.93 11.59 2.70
C ALA A 186 0.05 11.13 3.88
N ARG A 187 -0.35 12.05 4.77
CA ARG A 187 -1.28 11.73 5.88
C ARG A 187 -2.61 11.17 5.39
N GLY A 188 -3.14 11.71 4.29
CA GLY A 188 -4.38 11.24 3.68
C GLY A 188 -4.34 9.77 3.24
N CYS A 189 -3.15 9.25 2.89
CA CYS A 189 -2.95 7.85 2.56
C CYS A 189 -2.53 7.00 3.77
N LEU A 190 -1.69 7.54 4.66
CA LEU A 190 -1.11 6.83 5.80
C LEU A 190 -2.09 6.60 6.94
N GLN A 191 -3.04 7.51 7.18
CA GLN A 191 -4.04 7.30 8.22
C GLN A 191 -4.89 6.03 7.95
N PRO A 192 -5.45 5.82 6.75
CA PRO A 192 -6.09 4.56 6.41
C PRO A 192 -5.18 3.33 6.59
N ALA A 193 -3.88 3.43 6.22
CA ALA A 193 -2.95 2.31 6.37
C ALA A 193 -2.84 1.89 7.83
N VAL A 194 -2.60 2.86 8.73
CA VAL A 194 -2.55 2.64 10.18
C VAL A 194 -3.85 2.04 10.70
N ASP A 195 -5.00 2.61 10.33
CA ASP A 195 -6.31 2.13 10.79
C ASP A 195 -6.57 0.66 10.40
N PHE A 196 -6.20 0.27 9.17
CA PHE A 196 -6.33 -1.11 8.71
C PHE A 196 -5.37 -2.07 9.40
N TYR A 197 -4.10 -1.68 9.60
CA TYR A 197 -3.14 -2.52 10.32
C TYR A 197 -3.49 -2.66 11.80
N GLU A 198 -3.94 -1.61 12.47
CA GLU A 198 -4.39 -1.69 13.88
C GLU A 198 -5.59 -2.63 14.02
N ARG A 199 -6.52 -2.62 13.05
CA ARG A 199 -7.62 -3.59 12.99
C ARG A 199 -7.09 -5.00 12.76
N ALA A 200 -6.20 -5.20 11.79
CA ALA A 200 -5.60 -6.50 11.49
C ALA A 200 -4.90 -7.11 12.70
N VAL A 201 -4.09 -6.31 13.42
CA VAL A 201 -3.40 -6.74 14.65
C VAL A 201 -4.41 -7.12 15.73
N ARG A 202 -5.45 -6.32 15.96
CA ARG A 202 -6.50 -6.66 16.95
C ARG A 202 -7.22 -7.96 16.59
N SER A 203 -7.57 -8.16 15.33
CA SER A 203 -8.21 -9.39 14.86
C SER A 203 -7.28 -10.59 15.01
N ALA A 204 -6.00 -10.44 14.68
CA ALA A 204 -5.00 -11.50 14.82
C ALA A 204 -4.72 -11.84 16.30
N ASP A 205 -4.67 -10.83 17.17
CA ASP A 205 -4.50 -10.99 18.62
C ASP A 205 -5.66 -11.78 19.22
N ALA A 206 -6.91 -11.47 18.80
CA ALA A 206 -8.10 -12.20 19.23
C ALA A 206 -8.10 -13.67 18.77
N LEU A 207 -7.42 -13.98 17.67
CA LEU A 207 -7.29 -15.34 17.12
C LEU A 207 -6.03 -16.07 17.61
N GLY A 208 -5.13 -15.38 18.32
CA GLY A 208 -3.81 -15.92 18.68
C GLY A 208 -2.92 -16.21 17.47
N SER A 209 -3.15 -15.52 16.35
CA SER A 209 -2.47 -15.75 15.07
C SER A 209 -1.62 -14.57 14.62
N THR A 210 -1.21 -13.71 15.55
CA THR A 210 -0.39 -12.53 15.26
C THR A 210 1.00 -12.94 14.81
N THR A 211 1.40 -12.47 13.64
CA THR A 211 2.71 -12.75 13.03
C THR A 211 3.65 -11.55 13.17
N GLY A 212 4.96 -11.83 13.16
CA GLY A 212 5.97 -10.78 13.16
C GLY A 212 5.89 -9.88 11.93
N ASP A 213 5.59 -10.45 10.75
CA ASP A 213 5.37 -9.69 9.51
C ASP A 213 4.26 -8.64 9.64
N LEU A 214 3.12 -9.04 10.21
CA LEU A 214 2.00 -8.12 10.43
C LEU A 214 2.38 -6.99 11.38
N LEU A 215 3.09 -7.31 12.47
CA LEU A 215 3.56 -6.33 13.45
C LEU A 215 4.60 -5.37 12.84
N ALA A 216 5.51 -5.86 12.01
CA ALA A 216 6.48 -5.03 11.32
C ALA A 216 5.82 -4.07 10.33
N LEU A 217 4.85 -4.54 9.54
CA LEU A 217 4.07 -3.67 8.64
C LEU A 217 3.25 -2.63 9.41
N ALA A 218 2.63 -3.02 10.53
CA ALA A 218 1.94 -2.09 11.40
C ALA A 218 2.91 -1.02 11.96
N ALA A 219 4.11 -1.43 12.38
CA ALA A 219 5.15 -0.51 12.84
C ALA A 219 5.58 0.46 11.74
N GLU A 220 5.84 -0.02 10.53
CA GLU A 220 6.25 0.80 9.38
C GLU A 220 5.20 1.87 9.05
N SER A 221 3.91 1.51 9.06
CA SER A 221 2.83 2.47 8.82
C SER A 221 2.78 3.57 9.89
N GLN A 222 3.00 3.20 11.16
CA GLN A 222 3.05 4.14 12.27
C GLN A 222 4.29 5.05 12.18
N MET A 223 5.46 4.50 11.87
CA MET A 223 6.69 5.29 11.65
C MET A 223 6.49 6.30 10.53
N SER A 224 5.93 5.84 9.41
CA SER A 224 5.67 6.69 8.24
C SER A 224 4.69 7.81 8.57
N LEU A 225 3.59 7.51 9.28
CA LEU A 225 2.63 8.52 9.72
C LEU A 225 3.23 9.50 10.73
N GLY A 226 4.08 9.02 11.66
CA GLY A 226 4.82 9.86 12.59
C GLY A 226 5.75 10.84 11.88
N ASN A 227 6.48 10.39 10.85
CA ASN A 227 7.39 11.23 10.07
C ASN A 227 6.69 12.41 9.38
N VAL A 228 5.44 12.24 8.96
CA VAL A 228 4.65 13.29 8.31
C VAL A 228 3.68 14.01 9.25
N THR A 229 3.74 13.70 10.53
CA THR A 229 2.97 14.36 11.59
C THR A 229 3.90 15.27 12.37
N GLY A 230 3.39 16.43 12.82
CA GLY A 230 4.14 17.34 13.68
C GLY A 230 3.92 17.02 15.16
N PRO A 231 4.84 17.44 16.06
CA PRO A 231 4.63 17.38 17.50
C PRO A 231 3.33 18.06 17.95
N PRO A 232 2.64 17.50 18.96
CA PRO A 232 2.96 16.28 19.72
C PRO A 232 2.33 14.99 19.15
N GLY A 233 1.72 15.04 17.95
CA GLY A 233 0.96 13.91 17.42
C GLY A 233 1.84 12.73 16.97
N ASP A 234 3.05 13.02 16.52
CA ASP A 234 4.06 12.09 16.05
C ASP A 234 4.58 11.15 17.14
N GLU A 235 4.73 11.63 18.38
CA GLU A 235 5.23 10.84 19.53
C GLU A 235 4.40 9.56 19.77
N ARG A 236 3.08 9.65 19.61
CA ARG A 236 2.17 8.51 19.78
C ARG A 236 2.41 7.45 18.71
N HIS A 237 2.60 7.87 17.47
CA HIS A 237 2.86 6.98 16.35
C HIS A 237 4.20 6.26 16.52
N PHE A 238 5.27 6.98 16.88
CA PHE A 238 6.57 6.36 17.15
C PHE A 238 6.52 5.40 18.34
N SER A 239 5.80 5.76 19.40
CA SER A 239 5.59 4.87 20.56
C SER A 239 4.87 3.58 20.18
N HIS A 240 3.83 3.67 19.35
CA HIS A 240 3.12 2.50 18.83
C HIS A 240 4.02 1.63 17.94
N ALA A 241 4.81 2.24 17.06
CA ALA A 241 5.76 1.53 16.22
C ALA A 241 6.75 0.71 17.05
N ILE A 242 7.38 1.32 18.07
CA ILE A 242 8.32 0.61 18.96
C ILE A 242 7.67 -0.56 19.67
N ARG A 243 6.42 -0.40 20.15
CA ARG A 243 5.68 -1.50 20.78
C ARG A 243 5.43 -2.65 19.82
N TYR A 244 5.08 -2.38 18.57
CA TYR A 244 4.93 -3.42 17.56
C TYR A 244 6.25 -4.10 17.21
N LEU A 245 7.35 -3.34 17.08
CA LEU A 245 8.67 -3.91 16.78
C LEU A 245 9.16 -4.86 17.88
N ARG A 246 8.98 -4.50 19.16
CA ARG A 246 9.31 -5.41 20.28
C ARG A 246 8.51 -6.71 20.21
N ARG A 247 7.19 -6.60 20.01
CA ARG A 247 6.31 -7.77 19.87
C ARG A 247 6.70 -8.63 18.66
N ALA A 248 7.17 -7.99 17.57
CA ALA A 248 7.64 -8.70 16.39
C ALA A 248 8.94 -9.46 16.69
N GLU A 249 9.90 -8.83 17.37
CA GLU A 249 11.16 -9.46 17.80
C GLU A 249 10.92 -10.65 18.76
N GLU A 250 9.90 -10.57 19.61
CA GLU A 250 9.48 -11.66 20.49
C GLU A 250 8.80 -12.83 19.76
N THR A 251 8.41 -12.66 18.49
CA THR A 251 7.72 -13.70 17.72
C THR A 251 8.70 -14.80 17.30
N PRO A 252 8.48 -16.07 17.68
CA PRO A 252 9.41 -17.16 17.37
C PRO A 252 9.68 -17.33 15.87
N GLY A 253 10.96 -17.36 15.51
CA GLY A 253 11.39 -17.57 14.12
C GLY A 253 11.23 -16.34 13.22
N TYR A 254 10.73 -15.23 13.74
CA TYR A 254 10.72 -13.97 13.02
C TYR A 254 12.03 -13.21 13.25
N THR A 255 12.45 -12.42 12.27
CA THR A 255 13.61 -11.54 12.38
C THR A 255 13.28 -10.23 11.72
N LEU A 256 13.45 -9.13 12.46
CA LEU A 256 13.27 -7.79 11.93
C LEU A 256 14.26 -7.53 10.80
N SER A 257 13.84 -6.73 9.82
CA SER A 257 14.77 -6.20 8.83
C SER A 257 15.85 -5.37 9.53
N ILE A 258 17.04 -5.28 8.93
CA ILE A 258 18.18 -4.56 9.50
C ILE A 258 17.79 -3.12 9.89
N TYR A 259 17.01 -2.46 9.04
CA TYR A 259 16.50 -1.11 9.30
C TYR A 259 15.59 -1.03 10.52
N LEU A 260 14.62 -1.95 10.65
CA LEU A 260 13.69 -1.96 11.77
C LEU A 260 14.37 -2.35 13.09
N GLN A 261 15.34 -3.27 13.03
CA GLN A 261 16.16 -3.63 14.18
C GLN A 261 16.99 -2.43 14.65
N GLN A 262 17.61 -1.71 13.72
CA GLN A 262 18.38 -0.50 14.05
C GLN A 262 17.50 0.56 14.70
N TYR A 263 16.31 0.81 14.13
CA TYR A 263 15.34 1.74 14.70
C TYR A 263 14.92 1.33 16.12
N LEU A 264 14.64 0.05 16.35
CA LEU A 264 14.31 -0.46 17.69
C LEU A 264 15.47 -0.29 18.67
N ASN A 265 16.72 -0.51 18.25
CA ASN A 265 17.89 -0.33 19.09
C ASN A 265 18.10 1.14 19.49
N ASP A 266 17.91 2.06 18.54
CA ASP A 266 18.17 3.49 18.75
C ASP A 266 17.10 4.16 19.62
N TYR A 267 15.82 3.81 19.39
CA TYR A 267 14.69 4.49 20.01
C TYR A 267 13.96 3.66 21.06
N GLY A 268 14.17 2.34 21.09
CA GLY A 268 13.46 1.43 21.97
C GLY A 268 13.54 1.83 23.44
N ARG A 269 14.70 2.32 23.90
CA ARG A 269 14.91 2.72 25.30
C ARG A 269 14.01 3.86 25.79
N TYR A 270 13.43 4.66 24.88
CA TYR A 270 12.61 5.82 25.25
C TYR A 270 11.13 5.50 25.41
N VAL A 271 10.71 4.29 25.01
CA VAL A 271 9.31 3.86 25.09
C VAL A 271 9.20 2.76 26.14
N SER A 272 8.37 2.97 27.15
CA SER A 272 8.07 1.94 28.16
C SER A 272 7.03 0.96 27.62
#